data_AF-A0A2H6IQN0-F1
#
_entry.id   AF-A0A2H6IQN0-F1
#
_cell.length_a   1.000
_cell.length_b   1.000
_cell.length_c   1.000
_cell.angle_alpha   90.00
_cell.angle_beta   90.00
_cell.angle_gamma   90.00
#
_symmetry.space_group_name_H-M   'P 1'
#
loop_
_entity.id
_entity.type
_entity.pdbx_description
1 polymer ?
#
loop_
_entity_poly.entity_id
_entity_poly.type
_entity_poly.pdbx_seq_one_letter_code
_entity_poly.pdbx_strand_id
1 'polypeptide(L)' 'MIKTDELISEAVSLPVETRIMLVNKLLESLNPSKKDIDDLWAKEAEERIADFRSGREKAIPGEAVFKEIREKYNK' A
#
# COMPACT_ATOMS: atom_id res chain seq x y z
N MET A 1 17.34 -23.81 17.05
CA MET A 1 16.37 -22.79 16.63
C MET A 1 16.64 -21.57 17.49
N ILE A 2 17.02 -20.43 16.90
CA ILE A 2 17.25 -19.19 17.68
C ILE A 2 15.92 -18.78 18.31
N LYS A 3 15.92 -18.35 19.57
CA LYS A 3 14.70 -17.84 20.20
C LYS A 3 14.38 -16.46 19.63
N THR A 4 13.10 -16.15 19.46
CA THR A 4 12.66 -14.87 18.88
C THR A 4 13.29 -13.67 19.60
N ASP A 5 13.39 -13.71 20.93
CA ASP A 5 13.97 -12.63 21.73
C ASP A 5 15.48 -12.45 21.48
N GLU A 6 16.21 -13.55 21.25
CA GLU A 6 17.64 -13.51 20.90
C GLU A 6 17.83 -12.85 19.53
N LEU A 7 17.00 -13.22 18.54
CA LEU A 7 17.02 -12.63 17.21
C LEU A 7 16.71 -11.13 17.22
N ILE A 8 15.71 -10.72 18.03
CA ILE A 8 15.37 -9.30 18.18
C ILE A 8 16.51 -8.53 18.84
N SER A 9 17.14 -9.10 19.88
CA SER A 9 18.27 -8.49 20.57
C SER A 9 19.45 -8.27 19.60
N GLU A 10 19.78 -9.27 18.80
CA GLU A 10 20.79 -9.16 17.74
C GLU A 10 20.43 -8.09 16.71
N ALA A 11 19.21 -8.10 16.18
CA ALA A 11 18.75 -7.12 15.19
C ALA A 11 18.81 -5.67 15.71
N VAL A 12 18.44 -5.44 16.97
CA VAL A 12 18.48 -4.11 17.58
C VAL A 12 19.91 -3.64 17.83
N SER A 13 20.85 -4.56 18.09
CA SER A 13 22.27 -4.26 18.31
C SER A 13 23.03 -3.81 17.05
N LEU A 14 22.44 -4.03 15.86
CA LEU A 14 23.07 -3.67 14.59
C LEU A 14 23.20 -2.14 14.43
N PRO A 15 24.20 -1.67 13.65
CA PRO A 15 24.27 -0.28 13.21
C PRO A 15 22.99 0.16 12.51
N VAL A 16 22.65 1.46 12.60
CA VAL A 16 21.37 1.98 12.11
C VAL A 16 21.15 1.72 10.62
N GLU A 17 22.20 1.81 9.82
CA GLU A 17 22.18 1.53 8.38
C GLU A 17 21.79 0.07 8.10
N THR A 18 22.39 -0.85 8.85
CA THR A 18 22.11 -2.29 8.73
C THR A 18 20.70 -2.61 9.20
N ARG A 19 20.21 -1.95 10.26
CA ARG A 19 18.81 -2.11 10.71
C ARG A 19 17.83 -1.66 9.64
N ILE A 20 18.09 -0.54 8.98
CA ILE A 20 17.23 -0.05 7.87
C ILE A 20 17.21 -1.08 6.73
N MET A 21 18.38 -1.61 6.33
CA MET A 21 18.45 -2.66 5.31
C MET A 21 17.65 -3.90 5.71
N LEU A 22 17.76 -4.34 6.97
CA LEU A 22 17.04 -5.49 7.49
C LEU A 22 15.51 -5.26 7.48
N VAL A 23 15.07 -4.09 7.95
CA VAL A 23 13.65 -3.70 7.92
C VAL A 23 13.10 -3.72 6.49
N ASN A 24 13.83 -3.14 5.53
CA ASN A 24 13.40 -3.15 4.13
C ASN A 24 13.22 -4.57 3.59
N LYS A 25 14.18 -5.47 3.84
CA LYS A 25 14.08 -6.87 3.43
C LYS A 25 12.90 -7.60 4.07
N LEU A 26 12.64 -7.35 5.35
CA LEU A 26 11.49 -7.93 6.05
C LEU A 26 10.18 -7.41 5.45
N LEU A 27 10.07 -6.11 5.17
CA LEU A 27 8.90 -5.51 4.52
C LEU A 27 8.68 -6.08 3.12
N GLU A 28 9.74 -6.21 2.31
CA GLU A 28 9.70 -6.86 1.00
C GLU A 28 9.22 -8.30 1.09
N SER A 29 9.63 -9.05 2.12
CA SER A 29 9.19 -10.44 2.31
C SER A 29 7.72 -10.57 2.71
N LEU A 30 7.19 -9.58 3.45
CA LEU A 30 5.78 -9.56 3.85
C LEU A 30 4.87 -9.18 2.69
N ASN A 31 5.34 -8.27 1.84
CA ASN A 31 4.64 -7.79 0.66
C ASN A 31 5.52 -7.97 -0.58
N PRO A 32 5.72 -9.22 -1.03
CA PRO A 32 6.52 -9.46 -2.23
C PRO A 32 5.84 -8.76 -3.39
N SER A 33 6.59 -7.89 -4.08
CA SER A 33 6.08 -7.24 -5.29
C SER A 33 5.73 -8.32 -6.30
N LYS A 34 4.52 -8.22 -6.84
CA LYS A 34 4.04 -9.11 -7.90
C LYS A 34 4.00 -8.26 -9.14
N LYS A 35 5.13 -8.21 -9.85
CA LYS A 35 5.28 -7.34 -11.03
C LYS A 35 4.11 -7.49 -12.00
N ASP A 36 3.64 -8.71 -12.22
CA ASP A 36 2.50 -8.99 -13.10
C ASP A 36 1.21 -8.33 -12.59
N ILE A 37 1.00 -8.28 -11.27
CA ILE A 37 -0.13 -7.56 -10.66
C ILE A 37 0.08 -6.06 -10.74
N ASP A 38 1.29 -5.57 -10.49
CA ASP A 38 1.61 -4.13 -10.58
C ASP A 38 1.37 -3.61 -12.01
N ASP A 39 1.78 -4.39 -13.04
CA ASP A 39 1.54 -4.08 -14.45
C ASP A 39 0.03 -4.05 -14.76
N LEU A 40 -0.76 -4.98 -14.20
CA LEU A 40 -2.22 -4.97 -14.34
C LEU A 40 -2.89 -3.76 -13.66
N TRP A 41 -2.41 -3.37 -12.48
CA TRP A 41 -2.90 -2.17 -11.78
C TRP A 41 -2.58 -0.89 -12.54
N ALA A 42 -1.38 -0.79 -13.11
CA ALA A 42 -0.98 0.35 -13.92
C ALA A 42 -1.89 0.50 -15.14
N LYS A 43 -2.13 -0.60 -15.86
CA LYS A 43 -3.04 -0.64 -17.00
C LYS A 43 -4.48 -0.23 -16.61
N GLU A 44 -5.02 -0.81 -15.55
CA GLU A 44 -6.37 -0.48 -15.06
C GLU A 44 -6.48 1.01 -14.68
N ALA A 45 -5.46 1.58 -14.04
CA ALA A 45 -5.45 2.99 -13.67
C ALA A 45 -5.48 3.92 -14.89
N GLU A 46 -4.70 3.59 -15.94
CA GLU A 46 -4.69 4.31 -17.22
C GLU A 46 -6.03 4.20 -17.96
N GLU A 47 -6.63 3.01 -17.98
CA GLU A 47 -7.96 2.79 -18.59
C GLU A 47 -9.04 3.59 -17.86
N ARG A 48 -9.06 3.57 -16.52
CA ARG A 48 -10.03 4.32 -15.71
C ARG A 48 -9.94 5.83 -15.93
N ILE A 49 -8.74 6.39 -16.02
CA ILE A 49 -8.61 7.84 -16.23
C ILE A 49 -9.01 8.23 -17.65
N ALA A 50 -8.76 7.38 -18.65
CA ALA A 50 -9.22 7.60 -20.02
C ALA A 50 -10.75 7.55 -20.11
N ASP A 51 -11.38 6.57 -19.48
CA ASP A 51 -12.83 6.41 -19.45
C ASP A 51 -13.53 7.55 -18.71
N PHE A 52 -12.95 8.01 -17.60
CA PHE A 52 -13.40 9.22 -16.89
C PHE A 52 -13.29 10.47 -17.78
N ARG A 53 -12.14 10.71 -18.41
CA ARG A 53 -11.91 11.89 -19.26
C ARG A 53 -12.77 11.90 -20.52
N SER A 54 -13.06 10.73 -21.08
CA SER A 54 -13.93 10.59 -22.25
C SER A 54 -15.42 10.72 -21.92
N GLY A 55 -15.79 10.74 -20.62
CA GLY A 55 -17.18 10.78 -20.18
C GLY A 55 -17.93 9.46 -20.39
N ARG A 56 -17.21 8.36 -20.66
CA ARG A 56 -17.78 7.02 -20.75
C ARG A 56 -18.38 6.60 -19.41
N GLU A 57 -17.68 6.93 -18.32
CA GLU A 57 -18.10 6.61 -16.96
C GLU A 57 -18.66 7.83 -16.23
N LYS A 58 -19.70 7.61 -15.42
CA LYS A 58 -20.33 8.68 -14.63
C LYS A 58 -19.54 8.91 -13.34
N ALA A 59 -18.94 10.09 -13.22
CA ALA A 59 -18.33 10.54 -11.99
C ALA A 59 -19.37 10.76 -10.88
N ILE A 60 -18.99 10.44 -9.64
CA ILE A 60 -19.73 10.85 -8.45
C ILE A 60 -19.09 12.13 -7.92
N PRO A 61 -19.86 13.20 -7.64
CA PRO A 61 -19.33 14.41 -7.00
C PRO A 61 -18.65 14.07 -5.68
N GLY A 62 -17.45 14.61 -5.45
CA GLY A 62 -16.67 14.32 -4.24
C GLY A 62 -17.42 14.70 -2.97
N GLU A 63 -18.16 15.80 -2.99
CA GLU A 63 -18.99 16.28 -1.88
C GLU A 63 -20.04 15.25 -1.45
N ALA A 64 -20.63 14.52 -2.40
CA ALA A 64 -21.60 13.47 -2.11
C ALA A 64 -20.95 12.31 -1.36
N VAL A 65 -19.78 11.86 -1.81
CA VAL A 65 -18.99 10.81 -1.14
C VAL A 65 -18.65 11.21 0.29
N PHE A 66 -18.13 12.43 0.49
CA PHE A 66 -17.77 12.90 1.84
C PHE A 66 -18.99 13.08 2.75
N LYS A 67 -20.15 13.47 2.18
CA LYS A 67 -21.40 13.55 2.93
C LYS A 67 -21.82 12.17 3.45
N GLU A 68 -21.84 11.15 2.59
CA GLU A 68 -22.18 9.78 2.99
C GLU A 68 -21.24 9.22 4.06
N ILE A 69 -19.93 9.50 3.96
CA ILE A 69 -18.95 9.07 4.97
C ILE A 69 -19.25 9.71 6.33
N ARG A 70 -19.56 11.01 6.38
CA ARG A 70 -19.89 11.70 7.63
C ARG A 70 -21.17 11.15 8.26
N GLU A 71 -22.21 10.96 7.45
CA GLU A 71 -23.48 10.36 7.88
C GLU A 71 -23.28 8.95 8.44
N LYS A 72 -22.44 8.14 7.80
CA LYS A 72 -22.17 6.75 8.23
C LYS A 72 -21.41 6.66 9.55
N TYR A 73 -20.47 7.57 9.79
CA TYR A 73 -19.56 7.50 10.94
C TYR A 73 -19.85 8.53 12.04
N ASN A 74 -21.03 9.19 12.01
CA ASN A 74 -21.47 10.18 13.01
C ASN A 74 -20.37 11.22 13.34
N LYS A 75 -19.77 11.84 12.32
CA LYS A 75 -18.90 13.01 12.48
C LYS A 75 -19.59 14.27 12.01
#